data_AF-B7S8U1-F1
#
_entry.id   AF-B7S8U1-F1
#
_cell.length_a   1.000
_cell.length_b   1.000
_cell.length_c   1.000
_cell.angle_alpha   90.00
_cell.angle_beta   90.00
_cell.angle_gamma   90.00
#
_symmetry.space_group_name_H-M   'P 1'
#
loop_
_entity.id
_entity.type
_entity.pdbx_description
1 polymer ?
#
loop_
_entity_poly.entity_id
_entity_poly.type
_entity_poly.pdbx_seq_one_letter_code
_entity_poly.pdbx_strand_id
1 'polypeptide(L)'
;MSEYQYLTSEIQVPKEWPVEVGRNMIIHIVQDAIDHHEFKGQQTVLTIEKVSALVTSNKNKPGYLLEKIEEINDEDTYRIDLIMPVRSIMLTIKSVGIHRGEEESVQCLPMTLRSNHPISKMLWTRSDRHKVVTAVPHFKKILQLKGITGPEMYNHALQTTYKVHKAKCLNGIEDQQEPIPSTSAGPSTSTEQVTDDEWDLVFYDHLPPAQ
;
A
#
# COMPACT_ATOMS: atom_id res chain seq x y z
N MET A 1 -23.37 -16.73 3.86
CA MET A 1 -22.88 -15.51 4.55
C MET A 1 -22.86 -14.38 3.53
N SER A 2 -23.11 -13.11 3.90
CA SER A 2 -23.01 -11.97 2.96
C SER A 2 -21.59 -11.87 2.37
N GLU A 3 -21.44 -11.58 1.08
CA GLU A 3 -20.14 -11.33 0.41
C GLU A 3 -19.61 -9.91 0.67
N TYR A 4 -20.47 -9.02 1.13
CA TYR A 4 -20.17 -7.61 1.35
C TYR A 4 -20.24 -7.23 2.84
N GLN A 5 -19.49 -6.19 3.20
CA GLN A 5 -19.48 -5.54 4.51
C GLN A 5 -19.72 -4.03 4.38
N TYR A 6 -20.14 -3.40 5.47
CA TYR A 6 -20.34 -1.95 5.54
C TYR A 6 -19.02 -1.23 5.81
N LEU A 7 -18.61 -0.38 4.85
CA LEU A 7 -17.53 0.58 5.06
C LEU A 7 -18.05 1.81 5.83
N THR A 8 -19.22 2.30 5.43
CA THR A 8 -20.03 3.31 6.12
C THR A 8 -21.48 2.84 6.17
N SER A 9 -22.42 3.66 6.67
CA SER A 9 -23.86 3.34 6.59
C SER A 9 -24.38 3.22 5.14
N GLU A 10 -23.74 3.91 4.20
CA GLU A 10 -24.20 4.05 2.80
C GLU A 10 -23.33 3.29 1.81
N ILE A 11 -22.11 2.93 2.19
CA ILE A 11 -21.12 2.31 1.30
C ILE A 11 -20.87 0.87 1.71
N GLN A 12 -21.05 -0.06 0.78
CA GLN A 12 -20.72 -1.47 0.93
C GLN A 12 -19.51 -1.84 0.07
N VAL A 13 -18.62 -2.66 0.64
CA VAL A 13 -17.38 -3.13 0.02
C VAL A 13 -17.23 -4.64 0.18
N PRO A 14 -16.37 -5.30 -0.62
CA PRO A 14 -16.06 -6.71 -0.45
C PRO A 14 -15.59 -7.04 0.98
N LYS A 15 -16.00 -8.21 1.50
CA LYS A 15 -15.60 -8.65 2.84
C LYS A 15 -14.11 -8.92 2.98
N GLU A 16 -13.46 -9.27 1.89
CA GLU A 16 -12.05 -9.59 1.82
C GLU A 16 -11.16 -8.35 1.98
N TRP A 17 -11.71 -7.15 1.80
CA TRP A 17 -10.94 -5.93 2.01
C TRP A 17 -10.62 -5.73 3.50
N PRO A 18 -9.40 -5.26 3.84
CA PRO A 18 -8.91 -5.15 5.22
C PRO A 18 -9.50 -3.93 5.95
N VAL A 19 -10.83 -3.82 6.01
CA VAL A 19 -11.56 -2.69 6.61
C VAL A 19 -11.20 -2.52 8.08
N GLU A 20 -11.01 -3.59 8.84
CA GLU A 20 -10.65 -3.51 10.26
C GLU A 20 -9.30 -2.82 10.50
N VAL A 21 -8.33 -3.08 9.62
CA VAL A 21 -6.95 -2.55 9.73
C VAL A 21 -6.84 -1.16 9.11
N GLY A 22 -7.58 -0.90 8.03
CA GLY A 22 -7.40 0.25 7.15
C GLY A 22 -8.60 1.19 7.01
N ARG A 23 -9.65 1.09 7.84
CA ARG A 23 -10.96 1.75 7.62
C ARG A 23 -10.86 3.17 7.09
N ASN A 24 -10.15 4.06 7.77
CA ASN A 24 -10.09 5.48 7.39
C ASN A 24 -9.39 5.70 6.03
N MET A 25 -8.35 4.92 5.73
CA MET A 25 -7.66 4.99 4.44
C MET A 25 -8.54 4.42 3.32
N ILE A 26 -9.24 3.32 3.59
CA ILE A 26 -10.18 2.71 2.65
C ILE A 26 -11.34 3.67 2.38
N ILE A 27 -11.90 4.32 3.40
CA ILE A 27 -12.92 5.38 3.23
C ILE A 27 -12.42 6.45 2.27
N HIS A 28 -11.21 6.97 2.49
CA HIS A 28 -10.66 8.04 1.66
C HIS A 28 -10.50 7.62 0.19
N ILE A 29 -9.96 6.43 -0.07
CA ILE A 29 -9.76 5.94 -1.44
C ILE A 29 -11.08 5.54 -2.11
N VAL A 30 -12.04 5.01 -1.36
CA VAL A 30 -13.37 4.70 -1.88
C VAL A 30 -14.13 5.97 -2.24
N GLN A 31 -14.01 7.03 -1.44
CA GLN A 31 -14.57 8.34 -1.77
C GLN A 31 -13.95 8.89 -3.06
N ASP A 32 -12.63 8.83 -3.20
CA ASP A 32 -11.94 9.25 -4.44
C ASP A 32 -12.40 8.44 -5.67
N ALA A 33 -12.64 7.13 -5.50
CA ALA A 33 -13.21 6.28 -6.55
C ALA A 33 -14.65 6.66 -6.93
N ILE A 34 -15.49 6.95 -5.93
CA ILE A 34 -16.88 7.37 -6.12
C ILE A 34 -16.93 8.75 -6.78
N ASP A 35 -16.17 9.72 -6.28
CA ASP A 35 -16.09 11.06 -6.85
C ASP A 35 -15.66 10.99 -8.33
N HIS A 36 -14.64 10.18 -8.64
CA HIS A 36 -14.22 9.97 -10.02
C HIS A 36 -15.35 9.39 -10.89
N HIS A 37 -16.03 8.34 -10.39
CA HIS A 37 -17.15 7.71 -11.09
C HIS A 37 -18.30 8.70 -11.38
N GLU A 38 -18.70 9.49 -10.38
CA GLU A 38 -19.77 10.48 -10.51
C GLU A 38 -19.38 11.64 -11.43
N PHE A 39 -18.24 12.28 -11.19
CA PHE A 39 -17.87 13.52 -11.88
C PHE A 39 -17.40 13.29 -13.31
N LYS A 40 -16.82 12.13 -13.62
CA LYS A 40 -16.32 11.81 -14.96
C LYS A 40 -17.27 10.92 -15.76
N GLY A 41 -18.26 10.30 -15.10
CA GLY A 41 -19.15 9.33 -15.75
C GLY A 41 -18.41 8.09 -16.27
N GLN A 42 -17.20 7.84 -15.76
CA GLN A 42 -16.32 6.77 -16.22
C GLN A 42 -16.43 5.56 -15.28
N GLN A 43 -16.36 4.36 -15.84
CA GLN A 43 -16.24 3.15 -15.02
C GLN A 43 -14.98 3.26 -14.17
N THR A 44 -15.16 3.07 -12.86
CA THR A 44 -14.07 3.21 -11.89
C THR A 44 -13.94 1.93 -11.09
N VAL A 45 -12.76 1.33 -11.14
CA VAL A 45 -12.42 0.11 -10.41
C VAL A 45 -11.39 0.44 -9.34
N LEU A 46 -11.65 -0.06 -8.13
CA LEU A 46 -10.71 -0.02 -7.02
C LEU A 46 -10.22 -1.44 -6.73
N THR A 47 -8.90 -1.63 -6.74
CA THR A 47 -8.26 -2.86 -6.31
C THR A 47 -7.60 -2.64 -4.95
N ILE A 48 -7.93 -3.49 -3.99
CA ILE A 48 -7.21 -3.59 -2.71
C ILE A 48 -6.74 -5.04 -2.58
N GLU A 49 -5.44 -5.21 -2.41
CA GLU A 49 -4.80 -6.53 -2.42
C GLU A 49 -5.13 -7.35 -3.68
N LYS A 50 -5.85 -8.47 -3.54
CA LYS A 50 -6.22 -9.37 -4.64
C LYS A 50 -7.65 -9.16 -5.17
N VAL A 51 -8.39 -8.21 -4.59
CA VAL A 51 -9.82 -8.05 -4.88
C VAL A 51 -10.08 -6.70 -5.54
N SER A 52 -10.48 -6.77 -6.80
CA SER A 52 -10.98 -5.64 -7.58
C SER A 52 -12.49 -5.50 -7.41
N ALA A 53 -12.95 -4.26 -7.31
CA ALA A 53 -14.36 -3.95 -7.22
C ALA A 53 -14.71 -2.72 -8.06
N LEU A 54 -15.81 -2.81 -8.80
CA LEU A 54 -16.38 -1.75 -9.62
C LEU A 54 -17.29 -0.87 -8.75
N VAL A 55 -17.16 0.45 -8.88
CA VAL A 55 -18.08 1.39 -8.24
C VAL A 55 -19.44 1.31 -8.95
N THR A 56 -20.48 0.93 -8.21
CA THR A 56 -21.87 0.91 -8.70
C THR A 56 -22.80 1.64 -7.74
N SER A 57 -23.74 2.41 -8.28
CA SER A 57 -24.80 3.00 -7.50
C SER A 57 -25.71 1.90 -6.96
N ASN A 58 -26.06 1.98 -5.67
CA ASN A 58 -26.90 0.96 -5.08
C ASN A 58 -28.35 1.13 -5.57
N LYS A 59 -28.81 0.21 -6.42
CA LYS A 59 -30.17 0.27 -7.01
C LYS A 59 -31.28 0.20 -5.95
N ASN A 60 -31.00 -0.34 -4.76
CA ASN A 60 -32.02 -0.66 -3.75
C ASN A 60 -32.04 0.33 -2.57
N LYS A 61 -31.05 1.22 -2.43
CA LYS A 61 -30.97 2.22 -1.36
C LYS A 61 -30.03 3.37 -1.74
N PRO A 62 -30.17 4.56 -1.15
CA PRO A 62 -29.15 5.60 -1.29
C PRO A 62 -27.75 5.07 -0.90
N GLY A 63 -26.75 5.36 -1.73
CA GLY A 63 -25.36 5.00 -1.50
C GLY A 63 -24.73 4.14 -2.60
N TYR A 64 -23.59 3.53 -2.26
CA TYR A 64 -22.70 2.86 -3.21
C TYR A 64 -22.44 1.41 -2.82
N LEU A 65 -22.31 0.56 -3.84
CA LEU A 65 -21.80 -0.79 -3.73
C LEU A 65 -20.51 -0.87 -4.55
N LEU A 66 -19.45 -1.37 -3.94
CA LEU A 66 -18.24 -1.75 -4.68
C LEU A 66 -18.39 -3.24 -5.03
N GLU A 67 -18.94 -3.48 -6.21
CA GLU A 67 -19.29 -4.80 -6.73
C GLU A 67 -18.03 -5.55 -7.15
N LYS A 68 -17.82 -6.76 -6.63
CA LYS A 68 -16.62 -7.55 -6.90
C LYS A 68 -16.57 -7.95 -8.38
N ILE A 69 -15.40 -7.81 -9.00
CA ILE A 69 -15.15 -8.21 -10.39
C ILE A 69 -13.90 -9.09 -10.49
N GLU A 70 -13.91 -10.04 -11.42
CA GLU A 70 -12.77 -10.96 -11.63
C GLU A 70 -11.72 -10.38 -12.58
N GLU A 71 -12.15 -9.62 -13.58
CA GLU A 71 -11.29 -9.07 -14.62
C GLU A 71 -11.61 -7.60 -14.90
N ILE A 72 -10.58 -6.85 -15.24
CA ILE A 72 -10.68 -5.45 -15.69
C ILE A 72 -10.50 -5.48 -17.20
N ASN A 73 -11.62 -5.49 -17.92
CA ASN A 73 -11.66 -5.83 -19.35
C ASN A 73 -11.59 -4.63 -20.30
N ASP A 74 -11.62 -3.40 -19.77
CA ASP A 74 -11.82 -2.19 -20.57
C ASP A 74 -10.66 -1.19 -20.40
N GLU A 75 -10.08 -0.75 -21.52
CA GLU A 75 -9.08 0.33 -21.55
C GLU A 75 -9.67 1.69 -21.15
N ASP A 76 -10.99 1.85 -21.25
CA ASP A 76 -11.75 3.03 -20.79
C ASP A 76 -12.12 2.98 -19.30
N THR A 77 -11.64 1.99 -18.54
CA THR A 77 -11.83 1.97 -17.08
C THR A 77 -10.76 2.79 -16.36
N TYR A 78 -11.19 3.67 -15.46
CA TYR A 78 -10.30 4.30 -14.49
C TYR A 78 -9.99 3.32 -13.36
N ARG A 79 -8.71 3.10 -13.08
CA ARG A 79 -8.23 2.15 -12.09
C ARG A 79 -7.54 2.86 -10.95
N ILE A 80 -7.92 2.52 -9.73
CA ILE A 80 -7.22 2.88 -8.51
C ILE A 80 -6.73 1.59 -7.85
N ASP A 81 -5.44 1.52 -7.54
CA ASP A 81 -4.86 0.42 -6.77
C ASP A 81 -4.37 0.93 -5.42
N LEU A 82 -4.82 0.31 -4.33
CA LEU A 82 -4.30 0.53 -2.99
C LEU A 82 -3.38 -0.62 -2.58
N ILE A 83 -2.10 -0.32 -2.41
CA ILE A 83 -1.09 -1.26 -1.92
C ILE A 83 -0.95 -1.10 -0.41
N MET A 84 -1.27 -2.17 0.31
CA MET A 84 -1.19 -2.24 1.77
C MET A 84 0.06 -3.03 2.21
N PRO A 85 0.69 -2.66 3.33
CA PRO A 85 1.79 -3.43 3.89
C PRO A 85 1.26 -4.74 4.49
N VAL A 86 1.96 -5.85 4.23
CA VAL A 86 1.64 -7.17 4.83
C VAL A 86 2.46 -7.44 6.08
N ARG A 87 3.63 -6.79 6.21
CA ARG A 87 4.52 -6.94 7.36
C ARG A 87 5.34 -5.66 7.54
N SER A 88 5.51 -5.24 8.79
CA SER A 88 6.45 -4.20 9.17
C SER A 88 7.29 -4.67 10.35
N ILE A 89 8.59 -4.48 10.26
CA ILE A 89 9.59 -4.89 11.24
C ILE A 89 10.45 -3.68 11.57
N MET A 90 10.55 -3.34 12.85
CA MET A 90 11.51 -2.36 13.32
C MET A 90 12.87 -3.02 13.50
N LEU A 91 13.92 -2.42 12.94
CA LEU A 91 15.28 -2.93 12.98
C LEU A 91 16.18 -1.94 13.72
N THR A 92 17.14 -2.45 14.47
CA THR A 92 18.18 -1.64 15.11
C THR A 92 19.47 -1.74 14.29
N ILE A 93 19.95 -0.61 13.80
CA ILE A 93 21.19 -0.47 13.05
C ILE A 93 22.33 -0.38 14.07
N LYS A 94 23.19 -1.40 14.14
CA LYS A 94 24.45 -1.32 14.88
C LYS A 94 25.58 -1.00 13.89
N SER A 95 26.73 -0.54 14.41
CA SER A 95 27.92 -0.15 13.63
C SER A 95 28.49 -1.24 12.70
N VAL A 96 27.96 -2.47 12.73
CA VAL A 96 28.36 -3.62 11.90
C VAL A 96 27.16 -4.16 11.08
N GLY A 97 26.24 -3.28 10.67
CA GLY A 97 25.13 -3.61 9.77
C GLY A 97 23.78 -3.85 10.46
N ILE A 98 22.81 -4.33 9.68
CA ILE A 98 21.43 -4.57 10.11
C ILE A 98 21.35 -5.92 10.83
N HIS A 99 21.25 -5.92 12.17
CA HIS A 99 20.99 -7.14 12.92
C HIS A 99 19.49 -7.47 12.93
N ARG A 100 19.10 -8.61 12.35
CA ARG A 100 17.73 -9.18 12.41
C ARG A 100 17.39 -9.83 13.78
N GLY A 101 18.12 -9.49 14.84
CA GLY A 101 18.06 -10.22 16.12
C GLY A 101 16.86 -9.88 17.02
N GLU A 102 16.29 -8.69 16.86
CA GLU A 102 15.14 -8.22 17.65
C GLU A 102 14.01 -7.81 16.69
N GLU A 103 13.42 -8.81 16.03
CA GLU A 103 12.25 -8.61 15.16
C GLU A 103 11.01 -8.39 16.03
N GLU A 104 10.61 -7.13 16.22
CA GLU A 104 9.28 -6.84 16.78
C GLU A 104 8.29 -6.59 15.64
N SER A 105 7.33 -7.49 15.47
CA SER A 105 6.18 -7.26 14.59
C SER A 105 5.30 -6.19 15.22
N VAL A 106 5.05 -5.11 14.49
CA VAL A 106 4.21 -4.02 15.00
C VAL A 106 2.82 -4.12 14.37
N GLN A 107 1.83 -4.53 15.16
CA GLN A 107 0.42 -4.49 14.76
C GLN A 107 -0.15 -3.07 14.88
N CYS A 108 -1.08 -2.71 13.98
CA CYS A 108 -1.82 -1.44 14.00
C CYS A 108 -0.93 -0.16 13.96
N LEU A 109 -0.19 -0.01 12.86
CA LEU A 109 0.70 1.13 12.66
C LEU A 109 -0.05 2.39 12.19
N PRO A 110 0.34 3.60 12.67
CA PRO A 110 -0.10 4.83 12.02
C PRO A 110 0.41 4.83 10.58
N MET A 111 -0.50 4.90 9.60
CA MET A 111 -0.19 4.87 8.17
C MET A 111 -0.66 6.14 7.46
N THR A 112 -0.03 6.46 6.34
CA THR A 112 -0.43 7.55 5.44
C THR A 112 -0.49 7.05 3.99
N LEU A 113 -1.43 7.58 3.21
CA LEU A 113 -1.55 7.26 1.80
C LEU A 113 -0.59 8.12 0.98
N ARG A 114 0.22 7.48 0.13
CA ARG A 114 1.21 8.15 -0.71
C ARG A 114 1.19 7.62 -2.13
N SER A 115 0.85 8.48 -3.09
CA SER A 115 0.96 8.20 -4.53
C SER A 115 2.37 8.41 -5.08
N ASN A 116 3.19 9.22 -4.39
CA ASN A 116 4.58 9.49 -4.77
C ASN A 116 5.60 8.52 -4.17
N HIS A 117 5.15 7.47 -3.49
CA HIS A 117 6.01 6.47 -2.87
C HIS A 117 6.76 5.66 -3.94
N PRO A 118 8.01 5.20 -3.69
CA PRO A 118 8.74 4.37 -4.65
C PRO A 118 7.94 3.16 -5.15
N ILE A 119 7.24 2.45 -4.25
CA ILE A 119 6.38 1.31 -4.62
C ILE A 119 5.25 1.73 -5.57
N SER A 120 4.56 2.84 -5.29
CA SER A 120 3.56 3.38 -6.22
C SER A 120 4.14 3.67 -7.60
N LYS A 121 5.35 4.24 -7.67
CA LYS A 121 6.01 4.55 -8.94
C LYS A 121 6.42 3.30 -9.73
N MET A 122 6.81 2.23 -9.03
CA MET A 122 7.19 0.96 -9.65
C MET A 122 6.01 0.27 -10.35
N LEU A 123 4.82 0.40 -9.77
CA LEU A 123 3.58 -0.25 -10.24
C LEU A 123 2.75 0.62 -11.19
N TRP A 124 3.07 1.91 -11.27
CA TRP A 124 2.34 2.86 -12.08
C TRP A 124 2.64 2.67 -13.57
N THR A 125 1.59 2.49 -14.38
CA THR A 125 1.69 2.18 -15.82
C THR A 125 1.79 3.41 -16.74
N ARG A 126 2.13 4.60 -16.21
CA ARG A 126 2.18 5.90 -16.94
C ARG A 126 0.88 6.33 -17.64
N SER A 127 -0.21 5.60 -17.49
CA SER A 127 -1.54 6.00 -17.95
C SER A 127 -2.14 7.04 -17.00
N ASP A 128 -2.82 8.03 -17.57
CA ASP A 128 -3.67 8.98 -16.86
C ASP A 128 -4.90 8.32 -16.21
N ARG A 129 -5.24 7.10 -16.64
CA ARG A 129 -6.36 6.30 -16.15
C ARG A 129 -5.98 5.30 -15.05
N HIS A 130 -4.73 5.31 -14.58
CA HIS A 130 -4.28 4.42 -13.53
C HIS A 130 -3.59 5.19 -12.40
N LYS A 131 -4.16 5.09 -11.20
CA LYS A 131 -3.63 5.68 -9.97
C LYS A 131 -3.21 4.57 -9.00
N VAL A 132 -1.93 4.53 -8.64
CA VAL A 132 -1.43 3.62 -7.58
C VAL A 132 -1.12 4.40 -6.31
N VAL A 133 -1.73 3.99 -5.21
CA VAL A 133 -1.52 4.59 -3.89
C VAL A 133 -0.96 3.54 -2.94
N THR A 134 0.12 3.87 -2.23
CA THR A 134 0.69 2.97 -1.21
C THR A 134 0.31 3.48 0.19
N ALA A 135 -0.16 2.59 1.06
CA ALA A 135 -0.30 2.86 2.49
C ALA A 135 1.06 2.69 3.18
N VAL A 136 1.66 3.78 3.65
CA VAL A 136 3.02 3.81 4.16
C VAL A 136 2.99 3.99 5.68
N PRO A 137 3.59 3.09 6.47
CA PRO A 137 3.74 3.30 7.90
C PRO A 137 4.53 4.56 8.22
N HIS A 138 4.07 5.35 9.19
CA HIS A 138 4.71 6.62 9.54
C HIS A 138 5.83 6.40 10.56
N PHE A 139 7.04 6.12 10.08
CA PHE A 139 8.16 5.67 10.93
C PHE A 139 8.41 6.53 12.19
N LYS A 140 8.46 7.86 12.05
CA LYS A 140 8.62 8.77 13.21
C LYS A 140 7.53 8.60 14.29
N LYS A 141 6.26 8.44 13.90
CA LYS A 141 5.16 8.22 14.85
C LYS A 141 5.28 6.85 15.51
N ILE A 142 5.77 5.85 14.79
CA ILE A 142 5.99 4.50 15.31
C ILE A 142 7.06 4.52 16.40
N LEU A 143 8.18 5.18 16.15
CA LEU A 143 9.24 5.39 17.14
C LEU A 143 8.71 6.10 18.39
N GLN A 144 7.91 7.15 18.21
CA GLN A 144 7.27 7.87 19.32
C GLN A 144 6.33 6.97 20.14
N LEU A 145 5.52 6.12 19.49
CA LEU A 145 4.65 5.16 20.18
C LEU A 145 5.44 4.10 20.95
N LYS A 146 6.66 3.79 20.51
CA LYS A 146 7.61 2.91 21.20
C LYS A 146 8.41 3.62 22.30
N GLY A 147 8.20 4.91 22.53
CA GLY A 147 8.95 5.71 23.50
C GLY A 147 10.37 6.09 23.04
N ILE A 148 10.69 5.87 21.76
CA ILE A 148 11.99 6.19 21.16
C ILE A 148 11.93 7.62 20.62
N THR A 149 12.45 8.57 21.39
CA THR A 149 12.34 10.01 21.08
C THR A 149 13.65 10.76 21.12
N GLY A 150 14.72 10.16 21.66
CA GLY A 150 16.05 10.76 21.70
C GLY A 150 16.89 10.47 20.44
N PRO A 151 18.19 10.82 20.46
CA PRO A 151 19.11 10.59 19.34
C PRO A 151 19.19 9.13 18.88
N GLU A 152 18.84 8.18 19.74
CA GLU A 152 18.73 6.77 19.39
C GLU A 152 17.76 6.49 18.24
N MET A 153 16.81 7.39 17.96
CA MET A 153 15.86 7.25 16.85
C MET A 153 16.53 7.11 15.48
N TYR A 154 17.73 7.67 15.31
CA TYR A 154 18.51 7.57 14.08
C TYR A 154 19.21 6.21 13.90
N ASN A 155 19.25 5.38 14.95
CA ASN A 155 19.79 4.03 14.91
C ASN A 155 18.73 2.98 14.55
N HIS A 156 17.54 3.40 14.11
CA HIS A 156 16.47 2.50 13.74
C HIS A 156 16.13 2.59 12.25
N ALA A 157 15.65 1.48 11.72
CA ALA A 157 15.02 1.39 10.41
C ALA A 157 13.65 0.74 10.54
N LEU A 158 12.76 1.05 9.60
CA LEU A 158 11.53 0.30 9.42
C LEU A 158 11.57 -0.45 8.11
N GLN A 159 11.66 -1.77 8.18
CA GLN A 159 11.46 -2.64 7.04
C GLN A 159 9.97 -2.88 6.86
N THR A 160 9.41 -2.54 5.71
CA THR A 160 8.01 -2.77 5.38
C THR A 160 7.92 -3.61 4.12
N THR A 161 7.25 -4.75 4.21
CA THR A 161 6.99 -5.67 3.09
C THR A 161 5.59 -5.44 2.57
N TYR A 162 5.47 -5.36 1.25
CA TYR A 162 4.23 -5.25 0.51
C TYR A 162 4.14 -6.44 -0.45
N LYS A 163 2.95 -7.04 -0.55
CA LYS A 163 2.67 -8.09 -1.52
C LYS A 163 1.88 -7.52 -2.68
N VAL A 164 2.38 -7.71 -3.89
CA VAL A 164 1.72 -7.24 -5.11
C VAL A 164 1.48 -8.41 -6.06
N HIS A 165 0.33 -8.36 -6.74
CA HIS A 165 -0.11 -9.41 -7.66
C HIS A 165 -0.05 -8.93 -9.11
N LYS A 166 0.30 -9.86 -10.00
CA LYS A 166 0.50 -9.72 -11.46
C LYS A 166 1.78 -8.98 -11.85
N ALA A 167 2.63 -9.68 -12.61
CA ALA A 167 3.90 -9.20 -13.16
C ALA A 167 3.78 -8.04 -14.19
N LYS A 168 2.58 -7.77 -14.74
CA LYS A 168 2.39 -6.78 -15.83
C LYS A 168 2.57 -5.31 -15.42
N CYS A 169 2.73 -5.01 -14.13
CA CYS A 169 2.78 -3.62 -13.65
C CYS A 169 4.18 -3.17 -13.20
N LEU A 170 5.19 -4.05 -13.18
CA LEU A 170 6.52 -3.71 -12.70
C LEU A 170 7.33 -3.08 -13.85
N ASN A 171 7.30 -1.76 -13.94
CA ASN A 171 8.11 -1.04 -14.90
C ASN A 171 9.61 -1.12 -14.52
N GLY A 172 10.40 -1.90 -15.26
CA GLY A 172 11.86 -1.82 -15.26
C GLY A 172 12.61 -2.50 -14.11
N ILE A 173 12.15 -3.65 -13.61
CA ILE A 173 12.87 -4.42 -12.57
C ILE A 173 14.03 -5.26 -13.13
N GLU A 174 14.10 -5.48 -14.46
CA GLU A 174 15.18 -6.26 -15.08
C GLU A 174 16.59 -5.67 -14.82
N ASP A 175 16.71 -4.40 -14.39
CA ASP A 175 17.99 -3.71 -14.16
C ASP A 175 18.29 -3.29 -12.70
N GLN A 176 17.52 -3.71 -11.69
CA GLN A 176 17.76 -3.30 -10.29
C GLN A 176 18.13 -4.44 -9.32
N GLN A 177 18.84 -5.47 -9.82
CA GLN A 177 19.66 -6.33 -8.98
C GLN A 177 20.96 -5.61 -8.61
N GLU A 178 20.90 -4.62 -7.72
CA GLU A 178 22.08 -4.30 -6.91
C GLU A 178 21.74 -4.50 -5.43
N PRO A 179 22.46 -5.39 -4.73
CA PRO A 179 22.38 -5.42 -3.28
C PRO A 179 22.86 -4.07 -2.76
N ILE A 180 22.02 -3.40 -1.96
CA ILE A 180 22.33 -2.09 -1.40
C ILE A 180 23.65 -2.18 -0.62
N PRO A 181 24.67 -1.37 -0.96
CA PRO A 181 25.86 -1.23 -0.13
C PRO A 181 25.44 -0.68 1.23
N SER A 182 26.06 -1.17 2.30
CA SER A 182 25.77 -0.82 3.70
C SER A 182 25.98 0.67 4.09
N THR A 183 26.12 1.57 3.11
CA THR A 183 26.47 2.98 3.24
C THR A 183 25.45 3.95 2.62
N SER A 184 24.33 3.49 2.07
CA SER A 184 23.27 4.38 1.54
C SER A 184 22.54 5.10 2.68
N ALA A 185 22.52 6.44 2.64
CA ALA A 185 21.87 7.30 3.63
C ALA A 185 20.38 7.57 3.35
N GLY A 186 19.76 6.86 2.41
CA GLY A 186 18.38 7.10 1.96
C GLY A 186 17.49 5.86 2.01
N PRO A 187 16.15 6.05 1.92
CA PRO A 187 15.21 4.94 1.84
C PRO A 187 15.52 4.08 0.61
N SER A 188 15.38 2.77 0.77
CA SER A 188 15.74 1.80 -0.26
C SER A 188 14.63 0.79 -0.48
N THR A 189 14.57 0.21 -1.69
CA THR A 189 13.58 -0.81 -2.05
C THR A 189 14.31 -2.03 -2.57
N SER A 190 13.94 -3.22 -2.10
CA SER A 190 14.37 -4.50 -2.67
C SER A 190 13.15 -5.30 -3.09
N THR A 191 13.30 -6.10 -4.15
CA THR A 191 12.19 -6.87 -4.73
C THR A 191 12.55 -8.34 -4.82
N GLU A 192 11.64 -9.21 -4.38
CA GLU A 192 11.79 -10.65 -4.47
C GLU A 192 10.53 -11.25 -5.11
N GLN A 193 10.72 -12.06 -6.16
CA GLN A 193 9.61 -12.77 -6.78
C GLN A 193 9.32 -14.04 -5.96
N VAL A 194 8.10 -14.13 -5.42
CA VAL A 194 7.68 -15.26 -4.56
C VAL A 194 7.05 -16.38 -5.38
N THR A 195 6.26 -16.00 -6.40
CA THR A 195 5.68 -16.92 -7.39
C THR A 195 5.63 -16.21 -8.76
N ASP A 196 5.20 -16.92 -9.80
CA ASP A 196 5.03 -16.33 -11.14
C ASP A 196 4.16 -15.05 -11.15
N ASP A 197 3.20 -14.96 -10.22
CA ASP A 197 2.23 -13.88 -10.15
C ASP A 197 2.31 -13.01 -8.86
N GLU A 198 3.20 -13.32 -7.92
CA GLU A 198 3.30 -12.62 -6.63
C GLU A 198 4.73 -12.12 -6.38
N TRP A 199 4.84 -10.84 -6.04
CA TRP A 199 6.11 -10.19 -5.70
C TRP A 199 6.05 -9.60 -4.29
N ASP A 200 7.13 -9.82 -3.54
CA ASP A 200 7.41 -9.15 -2.28
C ASP A 200 8.26 -7.89 -2.58
N LEU A 201 7.70 -6.73 -2.28
CA LEU A 201 8.40 -5.44 -2.33
C LEU A 201 8.75 -5.04 -0.90
N VAL A 202 10.04 -4.97 -0.60
CA VAL A 202 10.54 -4.62 0.73
C VAL A 202 11.10 -3.21 0.67
N PHE A 203 10.56 -2.32 1.49
CA PHE A 203 10.99 -0.93 1.62
C PHE A 203 11.63 -0.72 2.99
N TYR A 204 12.81 -0.10 3.01
CA TYR A 204 13.48 0.31 4.24
C TYR A 204 13.33 1.82 4.41
N ASP A 205 12.62 2.24 5.46
CA ASP A 205 12.49 3.64 5.86
C ASP A 205 13.52 3.97 6.97
N HIS A 206 14.16 5.12 6.86
CA HIS A 206 15.16 5.61 7.80
C HIS A 206 14.90 7.10 8.07
N LEU A 207 15.13 7.53 9.30
CA LEU A 207 15.16 8.96 9.57
C LEU A 207 16.45 9.56 8.98
N PRO A 208 16.38 10.71 8.30
CA PRO A 208 17.58 11.39 7.84
C PRO A 208 18.46 11.73 9.07
N PRO A 209 19.79 11.66 8.96
CA PRO A 209 20.68 11.97 10.07
C PRO A 209 20.40 13.37 10.62
N ALA A 210 20.59 13.56 11.93
CA ALA A 210 20.47 14.87 12.55
C ALA A 210 21.44 15.86 11.86
N GLN A 211 20.91 16.99 11.40
CA GLN A 211 21.70 18.11 10.86
C GLN A 211 22.36 18.90 11.99
#